data_AF-Q6MNR1-F1
#
_entry.id   AF-Q6MNR1-F1
#
_cell.length_a   1.000
_cell.length_b   1.000
_cell.length_c   1.000
_cell.angle_alpha   90.00
_cell.angle_beta   90.00
_cell.angle_gamma   90.00
#
_symmetry.space_group_name_H-M   'P 1'
#
loop_
_entity.id
_entity.type
_entity.pdbx_description
1 polymer ?
#
loop_
_entity_poly.entity_id
_entity_poly.type
_entity_poly.pdbx_seq_one_letter_code
_entity_poly.pdbx_strand_id
1 'polypeptide(L)'
;MKMSNFLLLGLMLLPGLAEAQTASKAWRITKPSWTAADEQRFGEFVTQLGNAVERRECATVDECLRSPANPYAGTDPADLRLFADCADLPYYLRSYFAWKNGLPMSLVSSVNTLPGSENKDPRYSKFGNAVGGRYDIIPSRTSNPNAVQLLNRTIVDMTYSATFRMMGDKDAARFTDFYPVKLNREGIRPGTVIYDPAGHVAIIHRVTDDGRIFYIDSHPDNTLTSGMYTPKFTRSFPGHGAGFKNFRPLALQGASRKANGEYYGGKIVGALNTQLANFSVEQFYGNSPDPAGEWNKGKFLHRGVQYPYYDYLRIAMASGDLKIDPLQDMRQMVADICVNLKDRVVAVDMAIKAGVDRKPHPERLPTNIFGTTGEWEDYASPSRDARLKVGFMDILNQARTLVQRQRSGDPAIVYSGANIAEDLLATYEREARFCQFTYRNSAGGSVTLNLEEARQRVFDISFDPYHCVELRWGAKSPQELATCMDDENKRLWYDRERWLRNQWERRYDARMDYSLDELTGPKPGAGIAQPPDVDIIRLLNSLR
;
A
#
# COMPACT_ATOMS: atom_id res chain seq x y z
N MET A 1 38.84 -44.65 -46.29
CA MET A 1 37.84 -43.74 -46.89
C MET A 1 37.12 -43.04 -45.76
N LYS A 2 37.27 -41.72 -45.65
CA LYS A 2 36.81 -40.89 -44.52
C LYS A 2 35.30 -40.65 -44.60
N MET A 3 34.57 -40.85 -43.50
CA MET A 3 33.28 -40.19 -43.27
C MET A 3 33.50 -39.07 -42.26
N SER A 4 33.02 -37.88 -42.64
CA SER A 4 33.21 -36.60 -41.96
C SER A 4 32.31 -36.48 -40.73
N ASN A 5 32.90 -36.13 -39.59
CA ASN A 5 32.21 -35.54 -38.45
C ASN A 5 32.05 -34.04 -38.68
N PHE A 6 30.82 -33.55 -38.77
CA PHE A 6 30.51 -32.12 -38.59
C PHE A 6 30.08 -31.90 -37.15
N LEU A 7 30.96 -31.27 -36.36
CA LEU A 7 30.63 -30.71 -35.05
C LEU A 7 29.96 -29.35 -35.28
N LEU A 8 28.66 -29.24 -34.98
CA LEU A 8 28.01 -27.93 -34.83
C LEU A 8 28.38 -27.38 -33.44
N LEU A 9 29.23 -26.36 -33.39
CA LEU A 9 29.42 -25.53 -32.20
C LEU A 9 28.22 -24.57 -32.09
N GLY A 10 27.29 -24.87 -31.19
CA GLY A 10 26.25 -23.93 -30.78
C GLY A 10 26.86 -22.86 -29.87
N LEU A 11 27.06 -21.65 -30.40
CA LEU A 11 27.44 -20.48 -29.62
C LEU A 11 26.24 -20.07 -28.74
N MET A 12 26.28 -20.40 -27.45
CA MET A 12 25.35 -19.82 -26.48
C MET A 12 25.67 -18.33 -26.32
N LEU A 13 24.84 -17.46 -26.90
CA LEU A 13 24.81 -16.05 -26.60
C LEU A 13 24.27 -15.86 -25.17
N LEU A 14 25.20 -15.71 -24.22
CA LEU A 14 24.87 -15.19 -22.90
C LEU A 14 24.33 -13.76 -23.05
N PRO A 15 23.17 -13.40 -22.49
CA PRO A 15 22.75 -12.01 -22.43
C PRO A 15 23.75 -11.24 -21.58
N GLY A 16 24.27 -10.15 -22.12
CA GLY A 16 25.29 -9.32 -21.48
C GLY A 16 24.83 -8.87 -20.09
N LEU A 17 25.54 -9.35 -19.08
CA LEU A 17 25.56 -8.71 -17.76
C LEU A 17 25.98 -7.26 -17.98
N ALA A 18 25.11 -6.32 -17.63
CA ALA A 18 25.46 -4.92 -17.55
C ALA A 18 26.69 -4.79 -16.65
N GLU A 19 27.72 -4.09 -17.10
CA GLU A 19 28.81 -3.63 -16.23
C GLU A 19 28.17 -2.87 -15.06
N ALA A 20 28.21 -3.47 -13.88
CA ALA A 20 27.79 -2.82 -12.65
C ALA A 20 28.63 -1.54 -12.51
N GLN A 21 27.97 -0.38 -12.56
CA GLN A 21 28.62 0.88 -12.26
C GLN A 21 29.28 0.77 -10.88
N THR A 22 30.58 1.04 -10.84
CA THR A 22 31.33 1.41 -9.62
C THR A 22 30.53 2.42 -8.80
N ALA A 23 30.81 2.55 -7.49
CA ALA A 23 30.16 3.43 -6.51
C ALA A 23 30.20 4.95 -6.84
N SER A 24 29.69 5.31 -8.02
CA SER A 24 29.69 6.63 -8.61
C SER A 24 28.41 7.33 -8.19
N LYS A 25 28.53 8.50 -7.58
CA LYS A 25 27.38 9.32 -7.18
C LYS A 25 26.74 10.06 -8.36
N ALA A 26 27.28 9.93 -9.57
CA ALA A 26 26.82 10.69 -10.72
C ALA A 26 25.53 10.09 -11.30
N TRP A 27 24.47 10.89 -11.38
CA TRP A 27 23.30 10.56 -12.18
C TRP A 27 23.61 10.83 -13.65
N ARG A 28 23.77 9.77 -14.43
CA ARG A 28 24.04 9.84 -15.87
C ARG A 28 22.79 9.45 -16.62
N ILE A 29 22.56 10.05 -17.79
CA ILE A 29 21.53 9.59 -18.72
C ILE A 29 22.27 8.99 -19.92
N THR A 30 22.13 7.69 -20.12
CA THR A 30 22.72 6.96 -21.26
C THR A 30 21.64 6.43 -22.20
N LYS A 31 20.39 6.38 -21.73
CA LYS A 31 19.19 6.08 -22.51
C LYS A 31 18.30 7.31 -22.49
N PRO A 32 17.91 7.88 -23.64
CA PRO A 32 17.13 9.12 -23.66
C PRO A 32 15.66 8.90 -23.30
N SER A 33 15.16 7.66 -23.18
CA SER A 33 13.77 7.40 -22.84
C SER A 33 13.58 6.08 -22.10
N TRP A 34 12.50 5.98 -21.33
CA TRP A 34 12.01 4.71 -20.81
C TRP A 34 11.38 3.87 -21.92
N THR A 35 11.80 2.61 -22.03
CA THR A 35 11.20 1.64 -22.95
C THR A 35 10.31 0.65 -22.20
N ALA A 36 9.48 -0.09 -22.93
CA ALA A 36 8.68 -1.18 -22.35
C ALA A 36 9.56 -2.24 -21.64
N ALA A 37 10.77 -2.49 -22.14
CA ALA A 37 11.73 -3.39 -21.50
C ALA A 37 12.28 -2.81 -20.19
N ASP A 38 12.49 -1.49 -20.09
CA ASP A 38 12.89 -0.85 -18.84
C ASP A 38 11.74 -0.90 -17.81
N GLU A 39 10.50 -0.72 -18.26
CA GLU A 39 9.30 -0.86 -17.41
C GLU A 39 9.12 -2.28 -16.85
N GLN A 40 9.41 -3.30 -17.67
CA GLN A 40 9.38 -4.69 -17.25
C GLN A 40 10.48 -4.98 -16.21
N ARG A 41 11.72 -4.57 -16.48
CA ARG A 41 12.85 -4.75 -15.55
C ARG A 41 12.65 -4.00 -14.23
N PHE A 42 11.99 -2.84 -14.25
CA PHE A 42 11.57 -2.16 -13.02
C PHE A 42 10.56 -2.99 -12.24
N GLY A 43 9.58 -3.59 -12.92
CA GLY A 43 8.63 -4.52 -12.28
C GLY A 43 9.31 -5.76 -11.68
N GLU A 44 10.29 -6.33 -12.38
CA GLU A 44 11.09 -7.47 -11.88
C GLU A 44 11.90 -7.09 -10.64
N PHE A 45 12.51 -5.90 -10.62
CA PHE A 45 13.19 -5.34 -9.45
C PHE A 45 12.24 -5.24 -8.24
N VAL A 46 11.06 -4.65 -8.42
CA VAL A 46 10.04 -4.54 -7.35
C VAL A 46 9.55 -5.93 -6.91
N THR A 47 9.40 -6.87 -7.84
CA THR A 47 9.00 -8.26 -7.54
C THR A 47 9.99 -8.95 -6.61
N GLN A 48 11.29 -8.82 -6.87
CA GLN A 48 12.33 -9.45 -6.05
C GLN A 48 12.31 -8.91 -4.62
N LEU A 49 12.25 -7.58 -4.46
CA LEU A 49 12.14 -6.94 -3.15
C LEU A 49 10.87 -7.39 -2.41
N GLY A 50 9.71 -7.32 -3.07
CA GLY A 50 8.45 -7.68 -2.43
C GLY A 50 8.36 -9.16 -2.03
N ASN A 51 8.95 -10.06 -2.81
CA ASN A 51 9.02 -11.48 -2.45
C ASN A 51 9.93 -11.72 -1.23
N ALA A 52 11.02 -10.97 -1.08
CA ALA A 52 11.89 -11.06 0.09
C ALA A 52 11.19 -10.55 1.36
N VAL A 53 10.45 -9.44 1.25
CA VAL A 53 9.62 -8.91 2.33
C VAL A 53 8.54 -9.92 2.74
N GLU A 54 7.81 -10.48 1.77
CA GLU A 54 6.77 -11.48 2.02
C GLU A 54 7.32 -12.73 2.73
N ARG A 55 8.53 -13.17 2.35
CA ARG A 55 9.25 -14.29 2.99
C ARG A 55 9.96 -13.91 4.29
N ARG A 56 9.89 -12.64 4.71
CA ARG A 56 10.56 -12.09 5.91
C ARG A 56 12.08 -12.26 5.87
N GLU A 57 12.66 -12.18 4.68
CA GLU A 57 14.11 -12.22 4.45
C GLU A 57 14.76 -10.84 4.72
N CYS A 58 13.95 -9.78 4.77
CA CYS A 58 14.32 -8.42 5.15
C CYS A 58 13.08 -7.69 5.71
N ALA A 59 13.26 -6.64 6.52
CA ALA A 59 12.15 -5.97 7.21
C ALA A 59 12.14 -4.43 7.07
N THR A 60 13.18 -3.82 6.53
CA THR A 60 13.26 -2.37 6.29
C THR A 60 13.68 -2.05 4.86
N VAL A 61 13.43 -0.82 4.40
CA VAL A 61 13.89 -0.38 3.07
C VAL A 61 15.41 -0.53 2.92
N ASP A 62 16.17 -0.21 3.97
CA ASP A 62 17.63 -0.36 3.98
C ASP A 62 18.06 -1.82 3.88
N GLU A 63 17.53 -2.68 4.75
CA GLU A 63 17.84 -4.11 4.73
C GLU A 63 17.50 -4.73 3.37
N CYS A 64 16.32 -4.45 2.84
CA CYS A 64 15.86 -5.03 1.59
C CYS A 64 16.68 -4.56 0.40
N LEU A 65 17.03 -3.27 0.31
CA LEU A 65 17.88 -2.74 -0.77
C LEU A 65 19.36 -3.13 -0.63
N ARG A 66 19.84 -3.52 0.56
CA ARG A 66 21.18 -4.11 0.73
C ARG A 66 21.19 -5.64 0.57
N SER A 67 20.03 -6.28 0.58
CA SER A 67 19.92 -7.74 0.49
C SER A 67 20.21 -8.27 -0.92
N PRO A 68 20.42 -9.59 -1.08
CA PRO A 68 20.50 -10.24 -2.38
C PRO A 68 19.26 -10.08 -3.27
N ALA A 69 18.11 -9.63 -2.72
CA ALA A 69 16.92 -9.34 -3.50
C ALA A 69 17.05 -8.07 -4.37
N ASN A 70 18.05 -7.22 -4.10
CA ASN A 70 18.38 -6.10 -4.98
C ASN A 70 19.54 -6.49 -5.93
N PRO A 71 19.34 -6.53 -7.25
CA PRO A 71 20.41 -6.83 -8.21
C PRO A 71 21.53 -5.78 -8.23
N TYR A 72 21.33 -4.62 -7.61
CA TYR A 72 22.32 -3.55 -7.47
C TYR A 72 23.02 -3.53 -6.11
N ALA A 73 22.72 -4.48 -5.22
CA ALA A 73 23.31 -4.55 -3.88
C ALA A 73 24.85 -4.56 -3.96
N GLY A 74 25.50 -3.83 -3.04
CA GLY A 74 26.96 -3.68 -3.00
C GLY A 74 27.55 -2.64 -3.97
N THR A 75 26.75 -2.04 -4.85
CA THR A 75 27.21 -0.96 -5.75
C THR A 75 27.01 0.45 -5.18
N ASP A 76 26.35 0.56 -4.03
CA ASP A 76 25.95 1.85 -3.45
C ASP A 76 27.11 2.54 -2.69
N PRO A 77 27.26 3.87 -2.84
CA PRO A 77 28.11 4.66 -1.98
C PRO A 77 27.70 4.51 -0.50
N ALA A 78 28.68 4.48 0.40
CA ALA A 78 28.45 4.27 1.83
C ALA A 78 27.55 5.31 2.50
N ASP A 79 27.46 6.53 1.93
CA ASP A 79 26.63 7.63 2.44
C ASP A 79 25.19 7.65 1.88
N LEU A 80 24.79 6.67 1.07
CA LEU A 80 23.40 6.50 0.65
C LEU A 80 22.55 6.02 1.82
N ARG A 81 21.53 6.82 2.16
CA ARG A 81 20.51 6.51 3.16
C ARG A 81 19.32 5.88 2.44
N LEU A 82 19.06 4.61 2.75
CA LEU A 82 17.97 3.83 2.16
C LEU A 82 16.75 3.98 3.06
N PHE A 83 16.08 5.12 2.95
CA PHE A 83 14.94 5.50 3.77
C PHE A 83 13.80 6.02 2.89
N ALA A 84 12.59 5.54 3.15
CA ALA A 84 11.38 5.98 2.47
C ALA A 84 10.15 5.71 3.34
N ASP A 85 9.22 6.66 3.42
CA ASP A 85 7.85 6.38 3.87
C ASP A 85 6.96 5.83 2.74
N CYS A 86 5.67 5.60 3.02
CA CYS A 86 4.75 5.00 2.06
C CYS A 86 4.66 5.78 0.73
N ALA A 87 4.66 7.11 0.78
CA ALA A 87 4.55 7.97 -0.39
C ALA A 87 5.89 8.13 -1.12
N ASP A 88 7.00 8.06 -0.40
CA ASP A 88 8.33 8.08 -0.97
C ASP A 88 8.64 6.80 -1.73
N LEU A 89 8.24 5.64 -1.19
CA LEU A 89 8.69 4.32 -1.66
C LEU A 89 8.59 4.13 -3.17
N PRO A 90 7.45 4.41 -3.85
CA PRO A 90 7.39 4.29 -5.30
C PRO A 90 8.40 5.17 -6.03
N TYR A 91 8.54 6.44 -5.62
CA TYR A 91 9.47 7.38 -6.24
C TYR A 91 10.92 7.02 -5.93
N TYR A 92 11.20 6.57 -4.71
CA TYR A 92 12.52 6.13 -4.29
C TYR A 92 12.99 4.94 -5.11
N LEU A 93 12.17 3.87 -5.20
CA LEU A 93 12.48 2.69 -5.99
C LEU A 93 12.63 3.02 -7.48
N ARG A 94 11.72 3.85 -8.02
CA ARG A 94 11.78 4.28 -9.42
C ARG A 94 13.03 5.09 -9.72
N SER A 95 13.39 6.02 -8.84
CA SER A 95 14.58 6.86 -8.98
C SER A 95 15.87 6.07 -8.81
N TYR A 96 15.93 5.18 -7.82
CA TYR A 96 17.06 4.29 -7.61
C TYR A 96 17.30 3.41 -8.85
N PHE A 97 16.24 2.78 -9.38
CA PHE A 97 16.32 2.03 -10.63
C PHE A 97 16.77 2.90 -11.81
N ALA A 98 16.22 4.11 -11.93
CA ALA A 98 16.55 5.03 -13.02
C ALA A 98 18.03 5.43 -12.99
N TRP A 99 18.56 5.76 -11.82
CA TRP A 99 19.96 6.07 -11.60
C TRP A 99 20.87 4.91 -12.01
N LYS A 100 20.55 3.69 -11.53
CA LYS A 100 21.34 2.48 -11.83
C LYS A 100 21.31 2.06 -13.30
N ASN A 101 20.29 2.49 -14.05
CA ASN A 101 20.10 2.11 -15.45
C ASN A 101 20.32 3.25 -16.46
N GLY A 102 20.75 4.43 -15.99
CA GLY A 102 21.04 5.57 -16.86
C GLY A 102 19.80 6.16 -17.55
N LEU A 103 18.67 6.21 -16.86
CA LEU A 103 17.37 6.63 -17.39
C LEU A 103 17.00 8.07 -16.97
N PRO A 104 16.16 8.78 -17.75
CA PRO A 104 15.69 10.11 -17.38
C PRO A 104 14.72 10.02 -16.19
N MET A 105 14.79 10.99 -15.28
CA MET A 105 13.89 11.08 -14.13
C MET A 105 13.45 12.52 -13.88
N SER A 106 12.16 12.68 -13.59
CA SER A 106 11.51 13.94 -13.25
C SER A 106 10.33 13.62 -12.34
N LEU A 107 10.01 14.55 -11.46
CA LEU A 107 8.90 14.42 -10.52
C LEU A 107 8.19 15.75 -10.33
N VAL A 108 6.93 15.67 -9.93
CA VAL A 108 6.17 16.81 -9.41
C VAL A 108 6.88 17.33 -8.16
N SER A 109 7.21 18.61 -8.15
CA SER A 109 7.91 19.26 -7.03
C SER A 109 6.98 20.09 -6.14
N SER A 110 5.78 20.40 -6.63
CA SER A 110 4.74 21.07 -5.85
C SER A 110 3.38 20.82 -6.47
N VAL A 111 2.33 20.89 -5.65
CA VAL A 111 0.94 20.74 -6.08
C VAL A 111 0.09 21.92 -5.62
N ASN A 112 -0.97 22.20 -6.36
CA ASN A 112 -2.00 23.17 -5.99
C ASN A 112 -3.33 22.43 -5.81
N THR A 113 -4.08 22.74 -4.75
CA THR A 113 -5.44 22.21 -4.58
C THR A 113 -6.35 22.73 -5.69
N LEU A 114 -7.22 21.87 -6.23
CA LEU A 114 -8.24 22.32 -7.17
C LEU A 114 -9.26 23.25 -6.48
N PRO A 115 -9.84 24.23 -7.22
CA PRO A 115 -10.79 25.20 -6.67
C PRO A 115 -11.95 24.55 -5.92
N GLY A 116 -12.43 25.22 -4.87
CA GLY A 116 -13.54 24.73 -4.02
C GLY A 116 -13.12 23.76 -2.91
N SER A 117 -11.82 23.49 -2.74
CA SER A 117 -11.31 22.78 -1.56
C SER A 117 -11.22 23.73 -0.37
N GLU A 118 -12.09 23.56 0.62
CA GLU A 118 -12.04 24.32 1.88
C GLU A 118 -10.83 23.92 2.74
N ASN A 119 -10.48 22.63 2.74
CA ASN A 119 -9.24 22.13 3.32
C ASN A 119 -8.05 22.54 2.44
N LYS A 120 -7.13 23.32 3.02
CA LYS A 120 -5.90 23.80 2.36
C LYS A 120 -4.77 22.77 2.39
N ASP A 121 -4.88 21.70 3.16
CA ASP A 121 -3.94 20.58 3.11
C ASP A 121 -4.14 19.80 1.81
N PRO A 122 -3.17 19.83 0.87
CA PRO A 122 -3.31 19.16 -0.41
C PRO A 122 -3.35 17.63 -0.29
N ARG A 123 -2.95 17.04 0.84
CA ARG A 123 -3.07 15.59 1.09
C ARG A 123 -4.54 15.14 1.14
N TYR A 124 -5.42 16.03 1.59
CA TYR A 124 -6.83 15.73 1.86
C TYR A 124 -7.80 16.67 1.11
N SER A 125 -7.34 17.27 0.02
CA SER A 125 -8.15 18.21 -0.77
C SER A 125 -9.43 17.56 -1.31
N LYS A 126 -10.54 18.32 -1.28
CA LYS A 126 -11.88 17.81 -1.60
C LYS A 126 -12.01 17.35 -3.06
N PHE A 127 -11.39 18.07 -3.98
CA PHE A 127 -11.52 17.80 -5.42
C PHE A 127 -10.24 17.22 -6.05
N GLY A 128 -9.19 17.02 -5.27
CA GLY A 128 -7.87 16.63 -5.75
C GLY A 128 -6.99 17.83 -6.07
N ASN A 129 -5.84 17.55 -6.68
CA ASN A 129 -4.78 18.52 -6.92
C ASN A 129 -4.45 18.67 -8.41
N ALA A 130 -3.66 19.69 -8.71
CA ALA A 130 -3.01 19.91 -9.99
C ALA A 130 -1.51 20.13 -9.79
N VAL A 131 -0.71 19.88 -10.83
CA VAL A 131 0.74 20.06 -10.80
C VAL A 131 1.09 21.54 -10.71
N GLY A 132 1.72 21.94 -9.60
CA GLY A 132 2.23 23.30 -9.36
C GLY A 132 3.62 23.51 -9.96
N GLY A 133 4.48 22.51 -9.87
CA GLY A 133 5.87 22.55 -10.32
C GLY A 133 6.44 21.16 -10.61
N ARG A 134 7.57 21.13 -11.32
CA ARG A 134 8.31 19.90 -11.63
C ARG A 134 9.80 20.10 -11.36
N TYR A 135 10.47 19.03 -10.96
CA TYR A 135 11.91 18.95 -10.80
C TYR A 135 12.47 17.95 -11.79
N ASP A 136 13.35 18.42 -12.70
CA ASP A 136 13.96 17.59 -13.74
C ASP A 136 15.41 17.26 -13.36
N ILE A 137 15.76 15.98 -13.34
CA ILE A 137 17.13 15.51 -13.09
C ILE A 137 17.86 15.43 -14.44
N ILE A 138 18.54 16.53 -14.83
CA ILE A 138 19.20 16.66 -16.13
C ILE A 138 20.71 16.89 -15.96
N PRO A 139 21.57 16.02 -16.52
CA PRO A 139 22.99 16.27 -16.64
C PRO A 139 23.33 17.53 -17.43
N SER A 140 24.38 18.23 -17.02
CA SER A 140 24.96 19.34 -17.79
C SER A 140 26.15 18.85 -18.64
N ARG A 141 26.68 19.73 -19.48
CA ARG A 141 27.86 19.41 -20.30
C ARG A 141 29.08 19.04 -19.44
N THR A 142 29.24 19.69 -18.30
CA THR A 142 30.43 19.62 -17.45
C THR A 142 30.20 18.92 -16.11
N SER A 143 28.95 18.67 -15.71
CA SER A 143 28.60 18.08 -14.42
C SER A 143 27.38 17.17 -14.49
N ASN A 144 27.32 16.20 -13.58
CA ASN A 144 26.17 15.31 -13.40
C ASN A 144 25.52 15.59 -12.03
N PRO A 145 24.19 15.51 -11.89
CA PRO A 145 23.52 15.56 -10.61
C PRO A 145 24.04 14.48 -9.66
N ASN A 146 24.05 14.76 -8.35
CA ASN A 146 24.48 13.80 -7.34
C ASN A 146 23.29 12.92 -6.92
N ALA A 147 23.29 11.67 -7.34
CA ALA A 147 22.22 10.72 -7.05
C ALA A 147 22.03 10.44 -5.55
N VAL A 148 23.12 10.41 -4.78
CA VAL A 148 23.04 10.21 -3.32
C VAL A 148 22.34 11.40 -2.65
N GLN A 149 22.67 12.63 -3.06
CA GLN A 149 21.97 13.82 -2.57
C GLN A 149 20.49 13.81 -2.98
N LEU A 150 20.20 13.44 -4.22
CA LEU A 150 18.82 13.38 -4.73
C LEU A 150 17.98 12.36 -3.96
N LEU A 151 18.50 11.15 -3.74
CA LEU A 151 17.79 10.08 -3.03
C LEU A 151 17.67 10.35 -1.52
N ASN A 152 18.71 10.90 -0.89
CA ASN A 152 18.70 11.16 0.56
C ASN A 152 17.84 12.37 0.97
N ARG A 153 17.61 13.31 0.05
CA ARG A 153 16.98 14.60 0.34
C ARG A 153 15.95 14.98 -0.70
N THR A 154 16.35 15.27 -1.93
CA THR A 154 15.47 15.94 -2.90
C THR A 154 14.20 15.16 -3.23
N ILE A 155 14.30 13.85 -3.47
CA ILE A 155 13.14 13.02 -3.81
C ILE A 155 12.21 12.93 -2.60
N VAL A 156 12.74 12.46 -1.47
CA VAL A 156 12.00 12.29 -0.20
C VAL A 156 11.36 13.61 0.27
N ASP A 157 12.05 14.74 0.17
CA ASP A 157 11.54 16.04 0.62
C ASP A 157 10.43 16.59 -0.32
N MET A 158 10.37 16.12 -1.57
CA MET A 158 9.37 16.56 -2.57
C MET A 158 8.19 15.61 -2.71
N THR A 159 8.34 14.36 -2.29
CA THR A 159 7.32 13.32 -2.44
C THR A 159 6.48 13.18 -1.18
N TYR A 160 5.17 13.17 -1.36
CA TYR A 160 4.20 12.98 -0.30
C TYR A 160 2.85 12.62 -0.94
N SER A 161 1.91 12.12 -0.15
CA SER A 161 0.64 11.55 -0.66
C SER A 161 -0.17 12.51 -1.55
N ALA A 162 -0.04 13.83 -1.37
CA ALA A 162 -0.73 14.82 -2.21
C ALA A 162 -0.27 14.81 -3.67
N THR A 163 0.96 14.37 -3.96
CA THR A 163 1.49 14.21 -5.33
C THR A 163 0.79 13.09 -6.11
N PHE A 164 0.13 12.16 -5.42
CA PHE A 164 -0.66 11.10 -6.02
C PHE A 164 -2.15 11.47 -6.15
N ARG A 165 -2.60 12.50 -5.43
CA ARG A 165 -4.01 12.95 -5.35
C ARG A 165 -4.46 13.72 -6.60
N MET A 166 -4.23 13.13 -7.76
CA MET A 166 -4.50 13.68 -9.08
C MET A 166 -4.99 12.56 -9.98
N MET A 167 -6.00 12.85 -10.80
CA MET A 167 -6.61 11.86 -11.67
C MET A 167 -5.67 11.38 -12.78
N GLY A 168 -4.88 12.29 -13.38
CA GLY A 168 -3.94 11.97 -14.46
C GLY A 168 -4.61 11.70 -15.81
N ASP A 169 -5.85 12.15 -15.98
CA ASP A 169 -6.69 11.94 -17.17
C ASP A 169 -6.45 12.98 -18.29
N LYS A 170 -5.79 14.09 -18.00
CA LYS A 170 -5.54 15.19 -18.95
C LYS A 170 -4.05 15.39 -19.21
N ASP A 171 -3.71 15.55 -20.48
CA ASP A 171 -2.39 15.99 -20.89
C ASP A 171 -2.22 17.49 -20.62
N ALA A 172 -1.05 17.88 -20.13
CA ALA A 172 -0.72 19.26 -19.82
C ALA A 172 0.78 19.50 -19.96
N ALA A 173 1.18 20.76 -20.17
CA ALA A 173 2.61 21.13 -20.21
C ALA A 173 3.34 20.74 -18.90
N ARG A 174 2.64 20.85 -17.76
CA ARG A 174 3.02 20.24 -16.48
C ARG A 174 2.22 18.96 -16.30
N PHE A 175 2.71 17.88 -16.90
CA PHE A 175 2.09 16.57 -16.83
C PHE A 175 2.18 15.99 -15.41
N THR A 176 1.26 15.08 -15.08
CA THR A 176 1.31 14.27 -13.85
C THR A 176 2.32 13.14 -13.99
N ASP A 177 3.00 12.77 -12.89
CA ASP A 177 3.95 11.65 -12.87
C ASP A 177 3.30 10.30 -13.13
N PHE A 178 2.00 10.21 -12.87
CA PHE A 178 1.22 9.00 -13.02
C PHE A 178 0.08 9.15 -14.02
N TYR A 179 -0.40 8.01 -14.51
CA TYR A 179 -1.64 7.90 -15.26
C TYR A 179 -2.49 6.72 -14.73
N PRO A 180 -3.83 6.81 -14.81
CA PRO A 180 -4.72 5.74 -14.39
C PRO A 180 -4.69 4.61 -15.41
N VAL A 181 -4.75 3.37 -14.93
CA VAL A 181 -4.50 2.18 -15.76
C VAL A 181 -5.76 1.41 -16.08
N LYS A 182 -5.70 0.67 -17.19
CA LYS A 182 -6.66 -0.36 -17.54
C LYS A 182 -6.66 -1.47 -16.48
N LEU A 183 -7.85 -1.93 -16.09
CA LEU A 183 -8.06 -3.03 -15.16
C LEU A 183 -7.86 -4.37 -15.89
N ASN A 184 -6.62 -4.67 -16.23
CA ASN A 184 -6.16 -5.95 -16.77
C ASN A 184 -4.72 -6.26 -16.31
N ARG A 185 -4.21 -7.47 -16.59
CA ARG A 185 -2.84 -7.88 -16.20
C ARG A 185 -1.71 -7.09 -16.89
N GLU A 186 -2.01 -6.36 -17.95
CA GLU A 186 -1.03 -5.49 -18.62
C GLU A 186 -0.94 -4.11 -17.94
N GLY A 187 -2.08 -3.57 -17.51
CA GLY A 187 -2.19 -2.29 -16.82
C GLY A 187 -1.79 -2.37 -15.35
N ILE A 188 -2.16 -3.45 -14.66
CA ILE A 188 -1.86 -3.72 -13.25
C ILE A 188 -0.82 -4.83 -13.17
N ARG A 189 0.41 -4.47 -12.81
CA ARG A 189 1.58 -5.37 -12.82
C ARG A 189 2.57 -4.95 -11.72
N PRO A 190 3.62 -5.74 -11.45
CA PRO A 190 4.68 -5.30 -10.57
C PRO A 190 5.25 -3.93 -11.00
N GLY A 191 5.39 -3.03 -10.03
CA GLY A 191 5.74 -1.62 -10.23
C GLY A 191 4.55 -0.66 -10.38
N THR A 192 3.32 -1.16 -10.51
CA THR A 192 2.10 -0.34 -10.46
C THR A 192 1.89 0.18 -9.03
N VAL A 193 1.59 1.48 -8.90
CA VAL A 193 1.31 2.15 -7.63
C VAL A 193 -0.17 2.02 -7.28
N ILE A 194 -0.45 1.84 -6.00
CA ILE A 194 -1.79 1.92 -5.41
C ILE A 194 -1.86 3.21 -4.60
N TYR A 195 -2.78 4.11 -4.94
CA TYR A 195 -3.04 5.31 -4.17
C TYR A 195 -4.36 5.19 -3.42
N ASP A 196 -4.30 5.27 -2.09
CA ASP A 196 -5.43 5.39 -1.21
C ASP A 196 -5.66 6.87 -0.87
N PRO A 197 -6.87 7.43 -1.12
CA PRO A 197 -7.20 8.83 -0.82
C PRO A 197 -7.15 9.17 0.68
N ALA A 198 -7.03 8.15 1.55
CA ALA A 198 -6.65 8.28 2.96
C ALA A 198 -5.18 8.69 3.18
N GLY A 199 -4.40 8.93 2.12
CA GLY A 199 -2.99 9.32 2.24
C GLY A 199 -2.03 8.14 2.40
N HIS A 200 -2.45 6.93 2.01
CA HIS A 200 -1.59 5.74 1.98
C HIS A 200 -1.23 5.40 0.54
N VAL A 201 0.01 4.97 0.34
CA VAL A 201 0.54 4.61 -0.98
C VAL A 201 1.26 3.28 -0.86
N ALA A 202 1.11 2.42 -1.87
CA ALA A 202 1.78 1.14 -1.94
C ALA A 202 2.24 0.86 -3.37
N ILE A 203 3.13 -0.11 -3.55
CA ILE A 203 3.58 -0.56 -4.87
C ILE A 203 3.38 -2.07 -5.03
N ILE A 204 2.78 -2.46 -6.15
CA ILE A 204 2.49 -3.86 -6.46
C ILE A 204 3.79 -4.59 -6.74
N HIS A 205 3.97 -5.77 -6.14
CA HIS A 205 5.10 -6.66 -6.43
C HIS A 205 4.67 -7.99 -7.06
N ARG A 206 3.40 -8.38 -6.96
CA ARG A 206 2.94 -9.68 -7.47
C ARG A 206 1.45 -9.69 -7.80
N VAL A 207 1.08 -10.36 -8.89
CA VAL A 207 -0.31 -10.68 -9.24
C VAL A 207 -0.41 -12.19 -9.51
N THR A 208 -1.18 -12.92 -8.69
CA THR A 208 -1.33 -14.38 -8.81
C THR A 208 -2.20 -14.77 -9.99
N ASP A 209 -2.15 -16.04 -10.39
CA ASP A 209 -2.97 -16.57 -11.48
C ASP A 209 -4.47 -16.54 -11.17
N ASP A 210 -4.87 -16.62 -9.90
CA ASP A 210 -6.26 -16.45 -9.45
C ASP A 210 -6.67 -14.97 -9.26
N GLY A 211 -5.82 -14.03 -9.71
CA GLY A 211 -6.15 -12.61 -9.80
C GLY A 211 -5.98 -11.80 -8.51
N ARG A 212 -5.26 -12.31 -7.51
CA ARG A 212 -4.94 -11.55 -6.29
C ARG A 212 -3.74 -10.65 -6.52
N ILE A 213 -3.79 -9.45 -5.95
CA ILE A 213 -2.76 -8.42 -6.08
C ILE A 213 -2.09 -8.25 -4.72
N PHE A 214 -0.77 -8.35 -4.69
CA PHE A 214 0.06 -8.15 -3.51
C PHE A 214 0.96 -6.93 -3.69
N TYR A 215 1.10 -6.16 -2.63
CA TYR A 215 1.88 -4.93 -2.59
C TYR A 215 2.89 -4.96 -1.45
N ILE A 216 3.87 -4.07 -1.57
CA ILE A 216 4.69 -3.63 -0.45
C ILE A 216 4.49 -2.14 -0.21
N ASP A 217 4.60 -1.74 1.05
CA ASP A 217 4.52 -0.36 1.52
C ASP A 217 5.51 -0.16 2.67
N SER A 218 6.12 1.02 2.73
CA SER A 218 6.98 1.38 3.84
C SER A 218 6.30 2.37 4.79
N HIS A 219 6.85 2.48 5.98
CA HIS A 219 6.28 3.29 7.06
C HIS A 219 7.27 4.37 7.51
N PRO A 220 6.83 5.39 8.27
CA PRO A 220 7.71 6.47 8.75
C PRO A 220 8.93 6.01 9.58
N ASP A 221 8.91 4.78 10.08
CA ASP A 221 10.00 4.13 10.82
C ASP A 221 10.96 3.32 9.92
N ASN A 222 10.82 3.44 8.59
CA ASN A 222 11.54 2.70 7.56
C ASN A 222 11.21 1.20 7.45
N THR A 223 10.27 0.69 8.23
CA THR A 223 9.82 -0.71 8.08
C THR A 223 9.14 -0.89 6.73
N LEU A 224 9.33 -2.06 6.11
CA LEU A 224 8.76 -2.42 4.82
C LEU A 224 7.91 -3.68 5.00
N THR A 225 6.63 -3.58 4.69
CA THR A 225 5.64 -4.64 4.89
C THR A 225 5.07 -5.10 3.56
N SER A 226 4.50 -6.31 3.54
CA SER A 226 3.75 -6.85 2.41
C SER A 226 2.29 -7.02 2.80
N GLY A 227 1.38 -6.78 1.85
CA GLY A 227 -0.05 -6.93 2.07
C GLY A 227 -0.80 -7.28 0.80
N MET A 228 -2.07 -7.65 0.96
CA MET A 228 -2.96 -7.95 -0.16
C MET A 228 -3.90 -6.77 -0.45
N TYR A 229 -4.10 -6.45 -1.72
CA TYR A 229 -5.11 -5.47 -2.12
C TYR A 229 -6.51 -6.03 -1.87
N THR A 230 -7.23 -5.38 -0.97
CA THR A 230 -8.57 -5.76 -0.50
C THR A 230 -9.42 -4.50 -0.34
N PRO A 231 -10.69 -4.59 0.12
CA PRO A 231 -11.51 -3.42 0.40
C PRO A 231 -10.96 -2.42 1.43
N LYS A 232 -9.80 -2.71 2.04
CA LYS A 232 -8.99 -1.73 2.78
C LYS A 232 -8.64 -0.50 1.92
N PHE A 233 -8.46 -0.67 0.60
CA PHE A 233 -8.22 0.42 -0.35
C PHE A 233 -9.51 0.84 -1.02
N THR A 234 -10.03 2.02 -0.69
CA THR A 234 -11.35 2.45 -1.15
C THR A 234 -11.31 3.16 -2.50
N ARG A 235 -12.38 2.99 -3.28
CA ARG A 235 -12.70 3.91 -4.38
C ARG A 235 -13.18 5.23 -3.79
N SER A 236 -12.83 6.34 -4.43
CA SER A 236 -13.30 7.66 -4.03
C SER A 236 -13.63 8.52 -5.25
N PHE A 237 -13.99 9.78 -4.96
CA PHE A 237 -14.24 10.79 -5.99
C PHE A 237 -13.09 10.81 -7.03
N PRO A 238 -13.38 10.73 -8.34
CA PRO A 238 -12.37 10.56 -9.38
C PRO A 238 -11.25 11.60 -9.37
N GLY A 239 -11.57 12.84 -8.99
CA GLY A 239 -10.58 13.92 -8.87
C GLY A 239 -9.46 13.62 -7.87
N HIS A 240 -9.72 12.78 -6.85
CA HIS A 240 -8.67 12.29 -5.95
C HIS A 240 -7.68 11.37 -6.64
N GLY A 241 -8.09 10.68 -7.71
CA GLY A 241 -7.26 9.73 -8.44
C GLY A 241 -6.99 8.42 -7.69
N ALA A 242 -7.85 7.99 -6.77
CA ALA A 242 -7.69 6.73 -6.02
C ALA A 242 -7.54 5.49 -6.92
N GLY A 243 -6.77 4.49 -6.47
CA GLY A 243 -6.61 3.20 -7.14
C GLY A 243 -5.26 3.04 -7.84
N PHE A 244 -5.25 2.35 -8.99
CA PHE A 244 -4.05 1.89 -9.67
C PHE A 244 -3.47 2.95 -10.61
N LYS A 245 -2.16 3.16 -10.52
CA LYS A 245 -1.41 4.18 -11.24
C LYS A 245 -0.10 3.61 -11.75
N ASN A 246 0.21 3.84 -13.03
CA ASN A 246 1.55 3.59 -13.55
C ASN A 246 2.30 4.91 -13.70
N PHE A 247 3.62 4.87 -13.49
CA PHE A 247 4.51 5.98 -13.83
C PHE A 247 4.37 6.30 -15.32
N ARG A 248 4.23 7.58 -15.64
CA ARG A 248 4.27 8.08 -17.01
C ARG A 248 5.70 7.90 -17.54
N PRO A 249 5.92 7.15 -18.63
CA PRO A 249 7.23 7.02 -19.24
C PRO A 249 7.81 8.39 -19.61
N LEU A 250 9.06 8.60 -19.24
CA LEU A 250 9.78 9.86 -19.45
C LEU A 250 10.72 9.74 -20.65
N ALA A 251 10.90 10.84 -21.37
CA ALA A 251 11.89 10.99 -22.42
C ALA A 251 12.62 12.33 -22.28
N LEU A 252 13.91 12.33 -22.58
CA LEU A 252 14.75 13.50 -22.70
C LEU A 252 14.80 13.94 -24.17
N GLN A 253 14.20 15.08 -24.46
CA GLN A 253 14.14 15.65 -25.80
C GLN A 253 15.07 16.85 -25.96
N GLY A 254 15.65 17.02 -27.14
CA GLY A 254 16.55 18.13 -27.45
C GLY A 254 17.89 18.10 -26.71
N ALA A 255 18.28 16.94 -26.15
CA ALA A 255 19.56 16.77 -25.48
C ALA A 255 20.73 16.60 -26.47
N SER A 256 21.90 17.02 -26.04
CA SER A 256 23.17 16.75 -26.72
C SER A 256 23.82 15.48 -26.17
N ARG A 257 24.65 14.82 -26.97
CA ARG A 257 25.34 13.59 -26.58
C ARG A 257 26.84 13.83 -26.46
N LYS A 258 27.45 13.43 -25.34
CA LYS A 258 28.90 13.44 -25.11
C LYS A 258 29.56 12.31 -25.90
N ALA A 259 30.87 12.39 -26.09
CA ALA A 259 31.66 11.36 -26.78
C ALA A 259 31.56 9.98 -26.10
N ASN A 260 31.40 9.95 -24.76
CA ASN A 260 31.23 8.72 -23.98
C ASN A 260 29.79 8.15 -24.04
N GLY A 261 28.90 8.71 -24.86
CA GLY A 261 27.54 8.24 -25.06
C GLY A 261 26.50 8.81 -24.09
N GLU A 262 26.89 9.55 -23.06
CA GLU A 262 25.99 10.21 -22.10
C GLU A 262 25.25 11.40 -22.73
N TYR A 263 23.99 11.60 -22.35
CA TYR A 263 23.17 12.74 -22.73
C TYR A 263 23.24 13.86 -21.69
N TYR A 264 23.15 15.11 -22.16
CA TYR A 264 23.09 16.29 -21.31
C TYR A 264 22.24 17.41 -21.94
N GLY A 265 21.75 18.32 -21.09
CA GLY A 265 20.81 19.38 -21.48
C GLY A 265 19.48 18.82 -21.99
N GLY A 266 18.75 19.62 -22.75
CA GLY A 266 17.41 19.26 -23.24
C GLY A 266 16.31 19.48 -22.20
N LYS A 267 15.17 18.82 -22.40
CA LYS A 267 13.99 18.90 -21.54
C LYS A 267 13.39 17.52 -21.34
N ILE A 268 12.98 17.20 -20.11
CA ILE A 268 12.24 15.97 -19.84
C ILE A 268 10.75 16.19 -20.18
N VAL A 269 10.19 15.23 -20.90
CA VAL A 269 8.76 15.18 -21.24
C VAL A 269 8.18 13.84 -20.82
N GLY A 270 6.91 13.84 -20.41
CA GLY A 270 6.13 12.63 -20.18
C GLY A 270 5.36 12.23 -21.44
N ALA A 271 5.20 10.93 -21.68
CA ALA A 271 4.34 10.40 -22.73
C ALA A 271 2.90 10.94 -22.60
N LEU A 272 2.22 11.21 -23.72
CA LEU A 272 0.81 11.65 -23.72
C LEU A 272 -0.13 10.49 -23.40
N ASN A 273 -1.31 10.77 -22.87
CA ASN A 273 -2.32 9.74 -22.58
C ASN A 273 -2.68 8.90 -23.82
N THR A 274 -2.68 9.52 -25.01
CA THR A 274 -2.91 8.83 -26.30
C THR A 274 -1.80 7.87 -26.72
N GLN A 275 -0.60 7.97 -26.14
CA GLN A 275 0.55 7.11 -26.41
C GLN A 275 0.65 5.93 -25.42
N LEU A 276 -0.20 5.91 -24.40
CA LEU A 276 -0.17 4.94 -23.32
C LEU A 276 -1.18 3.82 -23.59
N ALA A 277 -0.67 2.67 -24.04
CA ALA A 277 -1.51 1.50 -24.38
C ALA A 277 -2.46 1.08 -23.24
N ASN A 278 -2.02 1.23 -21.99
CA ASN A 278 -2.76 0.83 -20.80
C ASN A 278 -3.44 2.00 -20.08
N PHE A 279 -3.55 3.18 -20.69
CA PHE A 279 -4.31 4.28 -20.09
C PHE A 279 -5.81 3.94 -20.06
N SER A 280 -6.45 4.12 -18.91
CA SER A 280 -7.89 3.95 -18.76
C SER A 280 -8.41 4.66 -17.51
N VAL A 281 -9.62 5.21 -17.60
CA VAL A 281 -10.34 5.80 -16.46
C VAL A 281 -11.40 4.86 -15.89
N GLU A 282 -11.46 3.60 -16.35
CA GLU A 282 -12.52 2.65 -15.98
C GLU A 282 -12.56 2.33 -14.47
N GLN A 283 -11.43 2.41 -13.77
CA GLN A 283 -11.43 2.24 -12.31
C GLN A 283 -12.29 3.29 -11.58
N PHE A 284 -12.43 4.47 -12.18
CA PHE A 284 -13.22 5.57 -11.65
C PHE A 284 -14.69 5.46 -12.02
N TYR A 285 -14.98 5.17 -13.30
CA TYR A 285 -16.34 5.24 -13.86
C TYR A 285 -16.96 3.89 -14.23
N GLY A 286 -16.27 2.78 -14.00
CA GLY A 286 -16.66 1.48 -14.54
C GLY A 286 -16.27 1.31 -16.01
N ASN A 287 -16.34 0.07 -16.49
CA ASN A 287 -16.20 -0.25 -17.92
C ASN A 287 -17.54 -0.13 -18.67
N SER A 288 -18.63 0.11 -17.95
CA SER A 288 -19.91 0.61 -18.44
C SER A 288 -20.29 1.84 -17.60
N PRO A 289 -19.84 3.04 -18.01
CA PRO A 289 -20.10 4.29 -17.29
C PRO A 289 -21.59 4.63 -17.22
N ASP A 290 -21.96 5.32 -16.14
CA ASP A 290 -23.29 5.90 -16.01
C ASP A 290 -23.49 7.01 -17.07
N PRO A 291 -24.59 7.00 -17.84
CA PRO A 291 -24.82 8.01 -18.89
C PRO A 291 -24.92 9.45 -18.40
N ALA A 292 -25.28 9.68 -17.12
CA ALA A 292 -25.32 11.00 -16.52
C ALA A 292 -23.95 11.44 -15.95
N GLY A 293 -22.92 10.60 -16.06
CA GLY A 293 -21.57 10.88 -15.58
C GLY A 293 -21.38 10.66 -14.07
N GLU A 294 -22.34 10.04 -13.39
CA GLU A 294 -22.22 9.73 -11.97
C GLU A 294 -21.24 8.58 -11.73
N TRP A 295 -20.00 8.91 -11.33
CA TRP A 295 -18.90 7.96 -11.20
C TRP A 295 -19.18 6.76 -10.28
N ASN A 296 -19.96 6.97 -9.23
CA ASN A 296 -20.32 5.94 -8.25
C ASN A 296 -21.45 5.01 -8.74
N LYS A 297 -22.13 5.34 -9.85
CA LYS A 297 -23.15 4.51 -10.50
C LYS A 297 -22.61 3.68 -11.67
N GLY A 298 -21.36 3.93 -12.06
CA GLY A 298 -20.64 3.15 -13.06
C GLY A 298 -20.60 1.66 -12.75
N LYS A 299 -20.77 0.83 -13.78
CA LYS A 299 -20.83 -0.64 -13.65
C LYS A 299 -19.54 -1.30 -14.10
N PHE A 300 -19.22 -2.41 -13.45
CA PHE A 300 -18.11 -3.29 -13.83
C PHE A 300 -18.67 -4.61 -14.37
N LEU A 301 -18.58 -4.78 -15.68
CA LEU A 301 -19.19 -5.89 -16.41
C LEU A 301 -18.11 -6.87 -16.87
N HIS A 302 -18.29 -8.16 -16.63
CA HIS A 302 -17.50 -9.21 -17.26
C HIS A 302 -18.44 -10.16 -18.00
N ARG A 303 -18.23 -10.32 -19.33
CA ARG A 303 -19.12 -11.10 -20.22
C ARG A 303 -20.61 -10.72 -20.07
N GLY A 304 -20.90 -9.43 -19.90
CA GLY A 304 -22.25 -8.89 -19.75
C GLY A 304 -22.85 -8.98 -18.34
N VAL A 305 -22.19 -9.66 -17.39
CA VAL A 305 -22.63 -9.77 -16.00
C VAL A 305 -21.98 -8.69 -15.15
N GLN A 306 -22.78 -8.01 -14.32
CA GLN A 306 -22.28 -6.99 -13.39
C GLN A 306 -21.71 -7.63 -12.13
N TYR A 307 -20.53 -7.16 -11.72
CA TYR A 307 -19.87 -7.55 -10.48
C TYR A 307 -19.58 -6.32 -9.60
N PRO A 308 -19.54 -6.49 -8.26
CA PRO A 308 -18.87 -5.54 -7.38
C PRO A 308 -17.42 -5.29 -7.84
N TYR A 309 -16.89 -4.10 -7.56
CA TYR A 309 -15.58 -3.68 -8.06
C TYR A 309 -14.44 -4.67 -7.75
N TYR A 310 -14.33 -5.13 -6.50
CA TYR A 310 -13.23 -6.03 -6.09
C TYR A 310 -13.37 -7.43 -6.70
N ASP A 311 -14.60 -7.91 -6.90
CA ASP A 311 -14.85 -9.19 -7.58
C ASP A 311 -14.52 -9.08 -9.07
N TYR A 312 -14.95 -7.99 -9.73
CA TYR A 312 -14.57 -7.70 -11.11
C TYR A 312 -13.05 -7.65 -11.25
N LEU A 313 -12.36 -6.96 -10.33
CA LEU A 313 -10.93 -6.83 -10.37
C LEU A 313 -10.25 -8.20 -10.29
N ARG A 314 -10.67 -9.08 -9.37
CA ARG A 314 -10.14 -10.44 -9.27
C ARG A 314 -10.36 -11.23 -10.56
N ILE A 315 -11.54 -11.13 -11.18
CA ILE A 315 -11.84 -11.76 -12.47
C ILE A 315 -10.94 -11.20 -13.58
N ALA A 316 -10.81 -9.88 -13.67
CA ALA A 316 -10.03 -9.20 -14.70
C ALA A 316 -8.51 -9.44 -14.57
N MET A 317 -8.06 -9.73 -13.34
CA MET A 317 -6.68 -10.12 -13.06
C MET A 317 -6.43 -11.62 -13.24
N ALA A 318 -7.44 -12.49 -13.27
CA ALA A 318 -7.21 -13.93 -13.37
C ALA A 318 -6.51 -14.31 -14.70
N SER A 319 -5.64 -15.31 -14.62
CA SER A 319 -5.06 -15.95 -15.80
C SER A 319 -6.08 -16.95 -16.35
N GLY A 320 -6.79 -16.57 -17.42
CA GLY A 320 -7.88 -17.37 -17.98
C GLY A 320 -9.17 -17.24 -17.18
N ASP A 321 -9.96 -18.31 -17.10
CA ASP A 321 -11.18 -18.33 -16.29
C ASP A 321 -10.81 -18.40 -14.79
N LEU A 322 -11.42 -17.53 -13.99
CA LEU A 322 -11.19 -17.47 -12.55
C LEU A 322 -11.52 -18.83 -11.89
N LYS A 323 -10.57 -19.36 -11.12
CA LYS A 323 -10.73 -20.52 -10.25
C LYS A 323 -10.47 -20.12 -8.81
N ILE A 324 -11.43 -20.42 -7.94
CA ILE A 324 -11.43 -20.05 -6.53
C ILE A 324 -11.43 -21.33 -5.71
N ASP A 325 -10.34 -21.59 -5.00
CA ASP A 325 -10.33 -22.54 -3.90
C ASP A 325 -10.76 -21.78 -2.63
N PRO A 326 -11.96 -22.05 -2.09
CA PRO A 326 -12.49 -21.32 -0.95
C PRO A 326 -11.66 -21.54 0.32
N LEU A 327 -11.01 -22.70 0.47
CA LEU A 327 -10.18 -22.99 1.64
C LEU A 327 -8.84 -22.26 1.54
N GLN A 328 -8.25 -22.22 0.35
CA GLN A 328 -7.04 -21.41 0.12
C GLN A 328 -7.32 -19.92 0.31
N ASP A 329 -8.47 -19.44 -0.14
CA ASP A 329 -8.93 -18.06 0.08
C ASP A 329 -9.03 -17.73 1.57
N MET A 330 -9.64 -18.63 2.37
CA MET A 330 -9.71 -18.48 3.81
C MET A 330 -8.32 -18.39 4.43
N ARG A 331 -7.38 -19.28 4.07
CA ARG A 331 -6.00 -19.23 4.56
C ARG A 331 -5.34 -17.89 4.25
N GLN A 332 -5.50 -17.39 3.02
CA GLN A 332 -4.86 -16.15 2.61
C GLN A 332 -5.44 -14.93 3.34
N MET A 333 -6.75 -14.88 3.57
CA MET A 333 -7.38 -13.79 4.34
C MET A 333 -6.94 -13.80 5.80
N VAL A 334 -6.87 -14.98 6.44
CA VAL A 334 -6.35 -15.10 7.81
C VAL A 334 -4.87 -14.70 7.87
N ALA A 335 -4.06 -15.12 6.89
CA ALA A 335 -2.65 -14.75 6.81
C ALA A 335 -2.45 -13.23 6.65
N ASP A 336 -3.25 -12.56 5.82
CA ASP A 336 -3.21 -11.10 5.65
C ASP A 336 -3.54 -10.38 6.97
N ILE A 337 -4.61 -10.78 7.68
CA ILE A 337 -4.94 -10.23 9.01
C ILE A 337 -3.79 -10.48 10.00
N CYS A 338 -3.19 -11.67 9.96
CA CYS A 338 -2.08 -12.05 10.82
C CYS A 338 -0.84 -11.15 10.62
N VAL A 339 -0.52 -10.80 9.38
CA VAL A 339 0.56 -9.85 9.07
C VAL A 339 0.25 -8.49 9.69
N ASN A 340 -0.96 -7.97 9.49
CA ASN A 340 -1.38 -6.68 10.06
C ASN A 340 -1.27 -6.64 11.60
N LEU A 341 -1.61 -7.75 12.28
CA LEU A 341 -1.45 -7.87 13.74
C LEU A 341 0.02 -7.87 14.17
N LYS A 342 0.89 -8.58 13.44
CA LYS A 342 2.33 -8.61 13.71
C LYS A 342 3.00 -7.26 13.45
N ASP A 343 2.62 -6.55 12.40
CA ASP A 343 3.13 -5.20 12.13
C ASP A 343 2.69 -4.22 13.23
N ARG A 344 1.48 -4.40 13.75
CA ARG A 344 0.99 -3.62 14.89
C ARG A 344 1.80 -3.84 16.16
N VAL A 345 2.36 -5.04 16.39
CA VAL A 345 3.30 -5.28 17.50
C VAL A 345 4.49 -4.34 17.42
N VAL A 346 5.08 -4.18 16.23
CA VAL A 346 6.23 -3.28 16.02
C VAL A 346 5.82 -1.83 16.30
N ALA A 347 4.69 -1.37 15.76
CA ALA A 347 4.21 -0.01 15.94
C ALA A 347 3.92 0.33 17.42
N VAL A 348 3.29 -0.61 18.16
CA VAL A 348 3.02 -0.41 19.60
C VAL A 348 4.32 -0.44 20.41
N ASP A 349 5.24 -1.37 20.12
CA ASP A 349 6.53 -1.47 20.82
C ASP A 349 7.37 -0.19 20.66
N MET A 350 7.32 0.46 19.49
CA MET A 350 7.94 1.77 19.29
C MET A 350 7.34 2.86 20.18
N ALA A 351 6.01 2.93 20.30
CA ALA A 351 5.34 3.90 21.17
C ALA A 351 5.72 3.71 22.65
N ILE A 352 5.78 2.46 23.11
CA ILE A 352 6.18 2.12 24.48
C ILE A 352 7.66 2.46 24.74
N LYS A 353 8.54 2.18 23.77
CA LYS A 353 9.96 2.58 23.83
C LYS A 353 10.13 4.10 23.92
N ALA A 354 9.30 4.86 23.20
CA ALA A 354 9.27 6.32 23.27
C ALA A 354 8.68 6.85 24.60
N GLY A 355 7.99 6.00 25.37
CA GLY A 355 7.45 6.34 26.69
C GLY A 355 6.24 7.28 26.65
N VAL A 356 5.51 7.35 25.53
CA VAL A 356 4.33 8.20 25.38
C VAL A 356 3.21 7.74 26.32
N ASP A 357 3.10 6.43 26.54
CA ASP A 357 2.20 5.77 27.50
C ASP A 357 2.40 6.25 28.94
N ARG A 358 3.56 6.81 29.29
CA ARG A 358 3.88 7.31 30.64
C ARG A 358 3.59 8.81 30.81
N LYS A 359 3.21 9.50 29.75
CA LYS A 359 2.86 10.94 29.79
C LYS A 359 1.40 11.13 30.16
N PRO A 360 1.00 12.24 30.79
CA PRO A 360 -0.40 12.62 30.91
C PRO A 360 -1.08 12.69 29.54
N HIS A 361 -2.34 12.28 29.43
CA HIS A 361 -3.09 12.45 28.20
C HIS A 361 -3.36 13.95 27.96
N PRO A 362 -3.25 14.47 26.73
CA PRO A 362 -3.63 15.84 26.39
C PRO A 362 -5.08 16.19 26.73
N GLU A 363 -5.38 17.47 26.93
CA GLU A 363 -6.76 17.91 27.24
C GLU A 363 -7.76 17.68 26.09
N ARG A 364 -7.26 17.53 24.86
CA ARG A 364 -8.06 17.34 23.64
C ARG A 364 -7.37 16.39 22.68
N LEU A 365 -8.18 15.71 21.88
CA LEU A 365 -7.72 14.96 20.71
C LEU A 365 -7.14 15.91 19.63
N PRO A 366 -6.33 15.40 18.69
CA PRO A 366 -5.96 16.17 17.50
C PRO A 366 -7.16 16.49 16.62
N THR A 367 -7.03 17.51 15.76
CA THR A 367 -8.06 17.92 14.78
C THR A 367 -8.61 16.75 13.96
N ASN A 368 -7.76 15.78 13.65
CA ASN A 368 -8.15 14.51 13.06
C ASN A 368 -7.20 13.41 13.55
N ILE A 369 -7.69 12.29 14.08
CA ILE A 369 -6.80 11.22 14.58
C ILE A 369 -6.10 10.47 13.45
N PHE A 370 -6.64 10.48 12.22
CA PHE A 370 -6.09 9.74 11.08
C PHE A 370 -4.99 10.51 10.33
N GLY A 371 -5.02 11.84 10.36
CA GLY A 371 -4.04 12.71 9.71
C GLY A 371 -3.69 13.88 10.61
N THR A 372 -2.53 13.80 11.27
CA THR A 372 -2.11 14.76 12.30
C THR A 372 -0.61 14.99 12.24
N THR A 373 -0.03 15.55 13.30
CA THR A 373 1.42 15.76 13.47
C THR A 373 1.84 15.44 14.91
N GLY A 374 3.15 15.32 15.13
CA GLY A 374 3.72 15.06 16.46
C GLY A 374 3.44 13.64 16.96
N GLU A 375 3.33 13.47 18.28
CA GLU A 375 3.25 12.14 18.91
C GLU A 375 2.06 11.30 18.43
N TRP A 376 0.96 11.94 18.07
CA TRP A 376 -0.18 11.24 17.48
C TRP A 376 0.15 10.68 16.09
N GLU A 377 0.88 11.43 15.27
CA GLU A 377 1.30 10.95 13.94
C GLU A 377 2.35 9.84 14.09
N ASP A 378 3.27 10.00 15.04
CA ASP A 378 4.41 9.09 15.21
C ASP A 378 4.02 7.75 15.88
N TYR A 379 3.06 7.77 16.82
CA TYR A 379 2.82 6.65 17.74
C TYR A 379 1.36 6.17 17.85
N ALA A 380 0.38 6.93 17.34
CA ALA A 380 -1.00 6.44 17.29
C ALA A 380 -1.14 5.38 16.18
N SER A 381 -2.21 4.57 16.25
CA SER A 381 -2.49 3.54 15.24
C SER A 381 -3.88 3.55 14.60
N PRO A 382 -4.66 4.67 14.56
CA PRO A 382 -6.07 4.63 14.17
C PRO A 382 -6.28 4.16 12.73
N SER A 383 -5.41 4.56 11.79
CA SER A 383 -5.48 4.11 10.40
C SER A 383 -5.10 2.63 10.22
N ARG A 384 -4.18 2.10 11.03
CA ARG A 384 -3.83 0.67 11.03
C ARG A 384 -4.99 -0.15 11.62
N ASP A 385 -5.54 0.31 12.74
CA ASP A 385 -6.64 -0.36 13.43
C ASP A 385 -7.93 -0.35 12.60
N ALA A 386 -8.19 0.74 11.87
CA ALA A 386 -9.27 0.79 10.88
C ALA A 386 -9.10 -0.27 9.77
N ARG A 387 -7.90 -0.41 9.20
CA ARG A 387 -7.59 -1.44 8.19
C ARG A 387 -7.72 -2.85 8.76
N LEU A 388 -7.33 -3.07 10.01
CA LEU A 388 -7.49 -4.35 10.71
C LEU A 388 -8.97 -4.73 10.84
N LYS A 389 -9.82 -3.80 11.28
CA LYS A 389 -11.29 -4.00 11.35
C LYS A 389 -11.88 -4.35 9.99
N VAL A 390 -11.50 -3.62 8.94
CA VAL A 390 -11.93 -3.93 7.57
C VAL A 390 -11.51 -5.35 7.16
N GLY A 391 -10.31 -5.82 7.54
CA GLY A 391 -9.88 -7.19 7.29
C GLY A 391 -10.81 -8.24 7.93
N PHE A 392 -11.18 -8.04 9.20
CA PHE A 392 -12.12 -8.93 9.90
C PHE A 392 -13.56 -8.85 9.37
N MET A 393 -14.00 -7.69 8.88
CA MET A 393 -15.30 -7.56 8.21
C MET A 393 -15.29 -8.24 6.83
N ASP A 394 -14.21 -8.09 6.07
CA ASP A 394 -14.07 -8.66 4.74
C ASP A 394 -14.06 -10.20 4.79
N ILE A 395 -13.30 -10.81 5.70
CA ILE A 395 -13.28 -12.28 5.83
C ILE A 395 -14.67 -12.86 6.11
N LEU A 396 -15.50 -12.17 6.90
CA LEU A 396 -16.89 -12.55 7.18
C LEU A 396 -17.76 -12.45 5.91
N ASN A 397 -17.66 -11.34 5.18
CA ASN A 397 -18.41 -11.14 3.93
C ASN A 397 -17.98 -12.14 2.85
N GLN A 398 -16.68 -12.38 2.68
CA GLN A 398 -16.14 -13.33 1.72
C GLN A 398 -16.57 -14.76 2.05
N ALA A 399 -16.53 -15.17 3.32
CA ALA A 399 -17.01 -16.48 3.74
C ALA A 399 -18.49 -16.69 3.36
N ARG A 400 -19.36 -15.70 3.62
CA ARG A 400 -20.78 -15.74 3.21
C ARG A 400 -20.91 -15.89 1.70
N THR A 401 -20.19 -15.07 0.94
CA THR A 401 -20.22 -15.08 -0.52
C THR A 401 -19.74 -16.40 -1.10
N LEU A 402 -18.65 -16.99 -0.59
CA LEU A 402 -18.13 -18.27 -1.03
C LEU A 402 -19.14 -19.40 -0.81
N VAL A 403 -19.77 -19.46 0.36
CA VAL A 403 -20.82 -20.45 0.67
C VAL A 403 -22.00 -20.28 -0.28
N GLN A 404 -22.47 -19.05 -0.50
CA GLN A 404 -23.58 -18.76 -1.40
C GLN A 404 -23.27 -19.16 -2.86
N ARG A 405 -22.09 -18.78 -3.36
CA ARG A 405 -21.65 -19.08 -4.73
C ARG A 405 -21.48 -20.59 -4.96
N GLN A 406 -20.96 -21.31 -3.97
CA GLN A 406 -20.86 -22.76 -4.03
C GLN A 406 -22.27 -23.40 -4.10
N ARG A 407 -23.20 -22.97 -3.25
CA ARG A 407 -24.59 -23.47 -3.25
C ARG A 407 -25.34 -23.16 -4.54
N SER A 408 -25.04 -22.05 -5.21
CA SER A 408 -25.62 -21.71 -6.51
C SER A 408 -24.95 -22.41 -7.69
N GLY A 409 -23.95 -23.26 -7.46
CA GLY A 409 -23.24 -23.98 -8.53
C GLY A 409 -22.33 -23.10 -9.39
N ASP A 410 -21.74 -22.05 -8.80
CA ASP A 410 -20.82 -21.17 -9.53
C ASP A 410 -19.58 -21.96 -10.05
N PRO A 411 -19.35 -22.04 -11.37
CA PRO A 411 -18.27 -22.82 -11.97
C PRO A 411 -16.86 -22.28 -11.70
N ALA A 412 -16.75 -21.08 -11.11
CA ALA A 412 -15.47 -20.55 -10.63
C ALA A 412 -15.06 -21.18 -9.29
N ILE A 413 -16.00 -21.70 -8.49
CA ILE A 413 -15.68 -22.35 -7.21
C ILE A 413 -15.16 -23.76 -7.48
N VAL A 414 -13.91 -24.01 -7.07
CA VAL A 414 -13.28 -25.33 -7.13
C VAL A 414 -13.22 -25.89 -5.71
N TYR A 415 -14.20 -26.73 -5.39
CA TYR A 415 -14.36 -27.31 -4.05
C TYR A 415 -14.97 -28.71 -4.13
N SER A 416 -14.37 -29.66 -3.41
CA SER A 416 -14.74 -31.08 -3.43
C SER A 416 -15.22 -31.63 -2.08
N GLY A 417 -15.23 -30.82 -1.02
CA GLY A 417 -15.68 -31.23 0.30
C GLY A 417 -17.20 -31.34 0.41
N ALA A 418 -17.70 -31.93 1.49
CA ALA A 418 -19.13 -32.16 1.69
C ALA A 418 -19.86 -30.91 2.21
N ASN A 419 -19.24 -30.15 3.12
CA ASN A 419 -19.85 -28.98 3.73
C ASN A 419 -18.86 -27.80 3.73
N ILE A 420 -19.02 -26.89 2.77
CA ILE A 420 -18.13 -25.74 2.62
C ILE A 420 -18.09 -24.85 3.87
N ALA A 421 -19.21 -24.68 4.59
CA ALA A 421 -19.24 -23.86 5.79
C ALA A 421 -18.47 -24.53 6.95
N GLU A 422 -18.55 -25.84 7.08
CA GLU A 422 -17.78 -26.62 8.05
C GLU A 422 -16.28 -26.58 7.75
N ASP A 423 -15.88 -26.83 6.49
CA ASP A 423 -14.48 -26.84 6.07
C ASP A 423 -13.83 -25.45 6.14
N LEU A 424 -14.59 -24.39 5.83
CA LEU A 424 -14.16 -23.00 6.03
C LEU A 424 -13.94 -22.70 7.50
N LEU A 425 -14.82 -23.17 8.39
CA LEU A 425 -14.69 -22.92 9.83
C LEU A 425 -13.49 -23.68 10.40
N ALA A 426 -13.33 -24.95 10.04
CA ALA A 426 -12.16 -25.74 10.43
C ALA A 426 -10.85 -25.12 9.92
N THR A 427 -10.87 -24.57 8.70
CA THR A 427 -9.72 -23.83 8.15
C THR A 427 -9.47 -22.55 8.94
N TYR A 428 -10.48 -21.72 9.16
CA TYR A 428 -10.36 -20.49 9.95
C TYR A 428 -9.77 -20.77 11.34
N GLU A 429 -10.36 -21.70 12.10
CA GLU A 429 -9.93 -22.03 13.46
C GLU A 429 -8.49 -22.52 13.49
N ARG A 430 -8.09 -23.34 12.51
CA ARG A 430 -6.71 -23.82 12.41
C ARG A 430 -5.74 -22.67 12.17
N GLU A 431 -5.97 -21.87 11.14
CA GLU A 431 -5.08 -20.77 10.78
C GLU A 431 -5.04 -19.67 11.87
N ALA A 432 -6.19 -19.36 12.48
CA ALA A 432 -6.29 -18.38 13.55
C ALA A 432 -5.50 -18.79 14.80
N ARG A 433 -5.50 -20.09 15.16
CA ARG A 433 -4.67 -20.63 16.25
C ARG A 433 -3.17 -20.57 15.93
N PHE A 434 -2.77 -20.82 14.68
CA PHE A 434 -1.37 -20.75 14.27
C PHE A 434 -0.84 -19.32 14.15
N CYS A 435 -1.70 -18.35 13.87
CA CYS A 435 -1.34 -16.95 13.91
C CYS A 435 -1.18 -16.50 15.38
N GLN A 436 0.03 -16.63 15.91
CA GLN A 436 0.42 -16.11 17.20
C GLN A 436 1.32 -14.88 17.07
N PHE A 437 1.18 -13.98 18.03
CA PHE A 437 2.02 -12.81 18.20
C PHE A 437 2.11 -12.46 19.69
N THR A 438 3.15 -11.74 20.08
CA THR A 438 3.44 -11.47 21.49
C THR A 438 3.76 -9.99 21.66
N TYR A 439 3.18 -9.38 22.68
CA TYR A 439 3.53 -8.03 23.13
C TYR A 439 4.13 -8.09 24.54
N ARG A 440 4.82 -7.02 24.95
CA ARG A 440 5.33 -6.87 26.32
C ARG A 440 4.37 -5.99 27.10
N ASN A 441 3.88 -6.47 28.24
CA ASN A 441 3.02 -5.71 29.13
C ASN A 441 3.82 -4.59 29.84
N SER A 442 3.14 -3.70 30.56
CA SER A 442 3.78 -2.56 31.24
C SER A 442 4.75 -2.98 32.36
N ALA A 443 4.71 -4.23 32.83
CA ALA A 443 5.70 -4.80 33.74
C ALA A 443 6.86 -5.53 33.02
N GLY A 444 6.90 -5.51 31.68
CA GLY A 444 7.91 -6.16 30.85
C GLY A 444 7.69 -7.65 30.59
N GLY A 445 6.62 -8.23 31.14
CA GLY A 445 6.21 -9.62 30.92
C GLY A 445 5.65 -9.85 29.52
N SER A 446 5.88 -11.03 28.96
CA SER A 446 5.35 -11.39 27.64
C SER A 446 3.89 -11.86 27.73
N VAL A 447 3.04 -11.30 26.86
CA VAL A 447 1.66 -11.73 26.68
C VAL A 447 1.51 -12.19 25.23
N THR A 448 1.21 -13.48 25.05
CA THR A 448 0.98 -14.09 23.73
C THR A 448 -0.50 -14.15 23.45
N LEU A 449 -0.90 -13.66 22.28
CA LEU A 449 -2.25 -13.73 21.75
C LEU A 449 -2.25 -14.47 20.42
N ASN A 450 -3.38 -15.08 20.08
CA ASN A 450 -3.67 -15.54 18.73
C ASN A 450 -4.66 -14.61 18.00
N LEU A 451 -4.90 -14.87 16.72
CA LEU A 451 -5.78 -14.05 15.89
C LEU A 451 -7.24 -14.05 16.34
N GLU A 452 -7.74 -15.15 16.89
CA GLU A 452 -9.11 -15.23 17.39
C GLU A 452 -9.29 -14.37 18.65
N GLU A 453 -8.32 -14.38 19.57
CA GLU A 453 -8.32 -13.45 20.70
C GLU A 453 -8.27 -11.99 20.24
N ALA A 454 -7.48 -11.69 19.20
CA ALA A 454 -7.43 -10.36 18.60
C ALA A 454 -8.78 -9.94 17.99
N ARG A 455 -9.47 -10.86 17.30
CA ARG A 455 -10.81 -10.63 16.72
C ARG A 455 -11.82 -10.24 17.80
N GLN A 456 -11.82 -10.96 18.92
CA GLN A 456 -12.72 -10.71 20.04
C GLN A 456 -12.47 -9.37 20.73
N ARG A 457 -11.24 -8.83 20.60
CA ARG A 457 -10.79 -7.58 21.20
C ARG A 457 -10.76 -6.41 20.22
N VAL A 458 -11.05 -6.61 18.92
CA VAL A 458 -10.68 -5.65 17.86
C VAL A 458 -11.28 -4.24 18.04
N PHE A 459 -12.41 -4.11 18.72
CA PHE A 459 -13.05 -2.83 19.03
C PHE A 459 -12.70 -2.27 20.42
N ASP A 460 -11.96 -3.03 21.21
CA ASP A 460 -11.39 -2.61 22.50
C ASP A 460 -9.92 -2.18 22.35
N ILE A 461 -9.26 -2.55 21.26
CA ILE A 461 -7.89 -2.12 20.95
C ILE A 461 -7.82 -0.59 20.88
N SER A 462 -7.05 0.00 21.81
CA SER A 462 -6.78 1.45 21.81
C SER A 462 -5.80 1.84 20.72
N PHE A 463 -6.18 2.87 19.95
CA PHE A 463 -5.33 3.50 18.94
C PHE A 463 -4.49 4.65 19.52
N ASP A 464 -4.85 5.15 20.70
CA ASP A 464 -4.29 6.35 21.33
C ASP A 464 -2.95 6.02 22.01
N PRO A 465 -1.84 6.74 21.69
CA PRO A 465 -0.50 6.43 22.16
C PRO A 465 -0.26 6.70 23.65
N TYR A 466 -1.16 7.42 24.31
CA TYR A 466 -1.04 7.70 25.74
C TYR A 466 -1.59 6.58 26.62
N HIS A 467 -2.35 5.64 26.08
CA HIS A 467 -2.85 4.50 26.84
C HIS A 467 -1.76 3.44 27.08
N CYS A 468 -1.84 2.78 28.24
CA CYS A 468 -1.00 1.63 28.58
C CYS A 468 -1.10 0.52 27.53
N VAL A 469 -0.05 -0.31 27.44
CA VAL A 469 0.06 -1.33 26.40
C VAL A 469 -1.03 -2.40 26.46
N GLU A 470 -1.58 -2.67 27.65
CA GLU A 470 -2.69 -3.60 27.85
C GLU A 470 -3.96 -3.10 27.13
N LEU A 471 -4.30 -1.82 27.29
CA LEU A 471 -5.43 -1.20 26.58
C LEU A 471 -5.14 -1.05 25.09
N ARG A 472 -3.88 -0.82 24.70
CA ARG A 472 -3.44 -0.88 23.31
C ARG A 472 -3.64 -2.27 22.69
N TRP A 473 -3.84 -3.33 23.48
CA TRP A 473 -4.17 -4.69 23.01
C TRP A 473 -5.56 -5.16 23.45
N GLY A 474 -6.42 -4.24 23.88
CA GLY A 474 -7.81 -4.53 24.23
C GLY A 474 -7.95 -5.54 25.38
N ALA A 475 -7.01 -5.54 26.34
CA ALA A 475 -7.08 -6.38 27.52
C ALA A 475 -8.35 -6.09 28.33
N LYS A 476 -9.03 -7.15 28.76
CA LYS A 476 -10.26 -7.07 29.57
C LYS A 476 -10.16 -7.78 30.91
N SER A 477 -9.28 -8.78 31.02
CA SER A 477 -9.17 -9.55 32.26
C SER A 477 -8.49 -8.69 33.33
N PRO A 478 -8.98 -8.71 34.59
CA PRO A 478 -8.32 -8.01 35.69
C PRO A 478 -6.84 -8.40 35.85
N GLN A 479 -6.49 -9.65 35.52
CA GLN A 479 -5.13 -10.17 35.59
C GLN A 479 -4.22 -9.52 34.54
N GLU A 480 -4.66 -9.40 33.30
CA GLU A 480 -3.89 -8.76 32.23
C GLU A 480 -3.80 -7.25 32.47
N LEU A 481 -4.88 -6.61 32.94
CA LEU A 481 -4.92 -5.19 33.26
C LEU A 481 -4.15 -4.80 34.53
N ALA A 482 -3.71 -5.76 35.35
CA ALA A 482 -3.03 -5.48 36.62
C ALA A 482 -1.70 -4.72 36.45
N THR A 483 -1.08 -4.81 35.28
CA THR A 483 0.17 -4.11 34.96
C THR A 483 -0.05 -2.74 34.33
N CYS A 484 -1.28 -2.40 33.93
CA CYS A 484 -1.61 -1.12 33.32
C CYS A 484 -1.57 0.01 34.35
N MET A 485 -0.69 0.99 34.14
CA MET A 485 -0.45 2.12 35.05
C MET A 485 -1.28 3.37 34.72
N ASP A 486 -2.27 3.26 33.83
CA ASP A 486 -3.13 4.39 33.47
C ASP A 486 -3.96 4.87 34.67
N ASP A 487 -3.94 6.19 34.86
CA ASP A 487 -4.72 6.90 35.87
C ASP A 487 -6.21 6.99 35.49
N GLU A 488 -7.02 7.59 36.38
CA GLU A 488 -8.46 7.75 36.16
C GLU A 488 -8.76 8.60 34.91
N ASN A 489 -7.94 9.61 34.62
CA ASN A 489 -8.14 10.48 33.46
C ASN A 489 -7.96 9.72 32.15
N LYS A 490 -6.89 8.93 32.03
CA LYS A 490 -6.64 8.07 30.86
C LYS A 490 -7.71 7.00 30.71
N ARG A 491 -8.16 6.38 31.80
CA ARG A 491 -9.27 5.41 31.73
C ARG A 491 -10.56 6.05 31.22
N LEU A 492 -10.82 7.29 31.61
CA LEU A 492 -11.97 8.04 31.09
C LEU A 492 -11.81 8.35 29.58
N TRP A 493 -10.60 8.68 29.12
CA TRP A 493 -10.30 8.81 27.68
C TRP A 493 -10.57 7.51 26.95
N TYR A 494 -10.03 6.39 27.43
CA TYR A 494 -10.33 5.07 26.89
C TYR A 494 -11.84 4.84 26.77
N ASP A 495 -12.63 5.13 27.79
CA ASP A 495 -14.08 4.92 27.73
C ASP A 495 -14.78 5.84 26.72
N ARG A 496 -14.37 7.11 26.61
CA ARG A 496 -14.98 8.08 25.67
C ARG A 496 -14.59 7.82 24.22
N GLU A 497 -13.38 7.35 23.99
CA GLU A 497 -12.88 7.01 22.65
C GLU A 497 -13.52 5.75 22.05
N ARG A 498 -14.35 5.00 22.81
CA ARG A 498 -15.00 3.77 22.32
C ARG A 498 -15.70 3.95 20.98
N TRP A 499 -16.31 5.12 20.75
CA TRP A 499 -17.01 5.41 19.51
C TRP A 499 -16.05 5.48 18.32
N LEU A 500 -14.92 6.14 18.52
CA LEU A 500 -13.83 6.23 17.54
C LEU A 500 -13.20 4.84 17.33
N ARG A 501 -13.05 4.04 18.39
CA ARG A 501 -12.60 2.64 18.28
C ARG A 501 -13.59 1.76 17.53
N ASN A 502 -14.89 2.02 17.56
CA ASN A 502 -15.84 1.25 16.76
C ASN A 502 -15.75 1.58 15.26
N GLN A 503 -15.28 2.78 14.90
CA GLN A 503 -15.21 3.23 13.51
C GLN A 503 -14.14 2.45 12.71
N TRP A 504 -14.53 1.99 11.51
CA TRP A 504 -13.63 1.37 10.54
C TRP A 504 -13.33 2.29 9.34
N GLU A 505 -14.19 3.28 9.08
CA GLU A 505 -13.97 4.26 8.01
C GLU A 505 -12.91 5.28 8.42
N ARG A 506 -11.95 5.56 7.54
CA ARG A 506 -10.95 6.61 7.79
C ARG A 506 -11.47 7.93 7.22
N ARG A 507 -11.92 8.81 8.12
CA ARG A 507 -12.58 10.09 7.79
C ARG A 507 -11.63 11.26 8.01
N TYR A 508 -10.76 11.52 7.04
CA TYR A 508 -9.81 12.65 7.04
C TYR A 508 -10.48 14.01 6.84
N ASP A 509 -11.73 13.99 6.36
CA ASP A 509 -12.59 15.15 6.18
C ASP A 509 -13.30 15.60 7.47
N ALA A 510 -13.32 14.74 8.50
CA ALA A 510 -14.06 14.99 9.73
C ALA A 510 -13.20 15.66 10.80
N ARG A 511 -13.85 16.50 11.61
CA ARG A 511 -13.27 17.12 12.81
C ARG A 511 -13.29 16.12 13.98
N MET A 512 -12.22 16.01 14.75
CA MET A 512 -12.07 15.06 15.86
C MET A 512 -11.40 15.61 17.13
N ASP A 513 -11.05 16.90 17.19
CA ASP A 513 -10.37 17.56 18.33
C ASP A 513 -11.28 17.76 19.54
N TYR A 514 -12.04 16.75 19.92
CA TYR A 514 -12.95 16.81 21.05
C TYR A 514 -12.20 16.73 22.38
N SER A 515 -12.69 17.42 23.39
CA SER A 515 -12.31 17.16 24.79
C SER A 515 -13.11 15.98 25.36
N LEU A 516 -12.74 15.51 26.57
CA LEU A 516 -13.53 14.52 27.31
C LEU A 516 -14.99 14.94 27.49
N ASP A 517 -15.26 16.20 27.81
CA ASP A 517 -16.63 16.70 28.03
C ASP A 517 -17.43 16.77 26.72
N GLU A 518 -16.75 16.95 25.59
CA GLU A 518 -17.38 17.01 24.29
C GLU A 518 -17.65 15.61 23.71
N LEU A 519 -16.74 14.64 23.91
CA LEU A 519 -16.83 13.28 23.38
C LEU A 519 -17.73 12.37 24.25
N THR A 520 -19.02 12.74 24.37
CA THR A 520 -20.04 11.98 25.12
C THR A 520 -20.77 10.93 24.28
N GLY A 521 -20.50 10.87 22.98
CA GLY A 521 -21.20 10.02 22.02
C GLY A 521 -20.55 10.11 20.63
N PRO A 522 -21.05 9.32 19.65
CA PRO A 522 -20.69 9.49 18.25
C PRO A 522 -20.94 10.92 17.78
N LYS A 523 -20.05 11.42 16.94
CA LYS A 523 -20.12 12.76 16.32
C LYS A 523 -20.19 12.61 14.79
N PRO A 524 -20.63 13.65 14.06
CA PRO A 524 -20.67 13.60 12.59
C PRO A 524 -19.29 13.26 12.00
N GLY A 525 -19.17 12.08 11.38
CA GLY A 525 -17.92 11.57 10.79
C GLY A 525 -16.86 11.10 11.80
N ALA A 526 -17.16 11.13 13.10
CA ALA A 526 -16.24 10.80 14.18
C ALA A 526 -16.92 9.90 15.22
N GLY A 527 -16.74 8.60 15.03
CA GLY A 527 -17.19 7.51 15.87
C GLY A 527 -18.54 6.94 15.45
N ILE A 528 -18.78 5.69 15.85
CA ILE A 528 -20.06 4.99 15.66
C ILE A 528 -20.52 4.34 16.97
N ALA A 529 -21.83 4.25 17.16
CA ALA A 529 -22.40 3.75 18.42
C ALA A 529 -22.14 2.25 18.61
N GLN A 530 -22.39 1.45 17.57
CA GLN A 530 -22.27 -0.01 17.62
C GLN A 530 -21.16 -0.45 16.67
N PRO A 531 -20.24 -1.32 17.11
CA PRO A 531 -19.23 -1.87 16.23
C PRO A 531 -19.88 -2.76 15.15
N PRO A 532 -19.29 -2.84 13.94
CA PRO A 532 -19.73 -3.78 12.93
C PRO A 532 -19.44 -5.23 13.36
N ASP A 533 -20.16 -6.15 12.74
CA ASP A 533 -19.97 -7.58 12.97
C ASP A 533 -18.66 -8.09 12.37
N VAL A 534 -17.92 -8.85 13.17
CA VAL A 534 -16.65 -9.49 12.82
C VAL A 534 -16.64 -10.97 13.22
N ASP A 535 -17.78 -11.54 13.63
CA ASP A 535 -17.87 -12.90 14.15
C ASP A 535 -18.07 -13.95 13.05
N ILE A 536 -16.95 -14.33 12.45
CA ILE A 536 -16.92 -15.36 11.41
C ILE A 536 -17.30 -16.75 11.93
N ILE A 537 -17.01 -17.06 13.20
CA ILE A 537 -17.34 -18.36 13.80
C ILE A 537 -18.86 -18.48 13.92
N ARG A 538 -19.53 -17.45 14.45
CA ARG A 538 -21.00 -17.41 14.53
C ARG A 538 -21.62 -17.47 13.13
N LEU A 539 -21.08 -16.73 12.16
CA LEU A 539 -21.57 -16.78 10.78
C LEU A 539 -21.49 -18.21 10.22
N LEU A 540 -20.31 -18.83 10.24
CA LEU A 540 -20.12 -20.14 9.61
C LEU A 540 -20.94 -21.22 10.32
N ASN A 541 -21.08 -21.17 11.64
CA ASN A 541 -21.98 -22.07 12.38
C ASN A 541 -23.44 -21.94 11.93
N SER A 542 -23.91 -20.72 11.65
CA SER A 542 -25.28 -20.50 11.12
C SER A 542 -25.48 -20.97 9.69
N LEU A 543 -24.39 -21.21 8.96
CA LEU A 543 -24.40 -21.64 7.56
C LEU A 543 -24.11 -23.12 7.38
N ARG A 544 -23.77 -23.85 8.46
CA ARG A 544 -23.50 -25.29 8.41
C ARG A 544 -24.69 -26.11 7.94
#